data_AF-A0A075JQQ6-F1
#
_entry.id   AF-A0A075JQQ6-F1
#
_cell.length_a   1.000
_cell.length_b   1.000
_cell.length_c   1.000
_cell.angle_alpha   90.00
_cell.angle_beta   90.00
_cell.angle_gamma   90.00
#
_symmetry.space_group_name_H-M   'P 1'
#
loop_
_entity.id
_entity.type
_entity.pdbx_description
1 polymer ?
#
loop_
_entity_poly.entity_id
_entity_poly.type
_entity_poly.pdbx_seq_one_letter_code
_entity_poly.pdbx_strand_id
1 'polypeptide(L)'
;MKASQSFDSMISQVNSANVGVSMFYDSVTGKMTLNRTETGNFNGAEYTDPDNPGDSEIITKGSFIQDQLNFSNATETGGNDAHFTINGLSTTRSSNSFTISGVTFNLKQTFSAEDVTVNISNDSNTVFENIKGFVEKYNELIGGIQDRLQEDRYKDYRPLTDKQREEMSDKQQELWEEKSKSGLLRRDSTLSSALNDMRRDFYTPVNNGEIPSAMQQLASIGISTTANYLEGGKLEINESKLKKAIEENPEAVEKLFKNDGTGYGQQGILDRLTDTANKVMDTIKTKAGNTFQTENQYTMGRQLDDLKDRISSFEKRLVQVEDRYWRQFTAMEKAIQRANQQSMYLMQQFGGGM
;
A
#
# COMPACT_ATOMS: atom_id res chain seq x y z
N MET A 1 16.77 -14.42 51.48
CA MET A 1 17.85 -13.67 50.81
C MET A 1 19.13 -14.48 50.86
N LYS A 2 19.88 -14.57 49.76
CA LYS A 2 21.22 -15.19 49.78
C LYS A 2 22.20 -14.20 50.41
N ALA A 3 23.21 -14.69 51.13
CA ALA A 3 24.14 -13.89 51.95
C ALA A 3 25.01 -12.84 51.19
N SER A 4 24.78 -12.64 49.88
CA SER A 4 25.54 -11.74 49.01
C SER A 4 24.66 -10.77 48.18
N GLN A 5 23.35 -10.66 48.45
CA GLN A 5 22.47 -9.72 47.73
C GLN A 5 22.59 -8.31 48.33
N SER A 6 22.83 -7.30 47.47
CA SER A 6 22.77 -5.89 47.84
C SER A 6 21.31 -5.40 47.96
N PHE A 7 21.09 -4.28 48.66
CA PHE A 7 19.76 -3.64 48.74
C PHE A 7 19.20 -3.31 47.34
N ASP A 8 20.04 -2.81 46.44
CA ASP A 8 19.63 -2.51 45.05
C ASP A 8 19.21 -3.77 44.29
N SER A 9 19.90 -4.89 44.54
CA SER A 9 19.54 -6.18 43.94
C SER A 9 18.19 -6.67 44.47
N MET A 10 17.88 -6.43 45.75
CA MET A 10 16.58 -6.78 46.35
C MET A 10 15.45 -5.92 45.79
N ILE A 11 15.64 -4.59 45.73
CA ILE A 11 14.65 -3.67 45.15
C ILE A 11 14.38 -4.02 43.69
N SER A 12 15.44 -4.27 42.91
CA SER A 12 15.32 -4.70 41.51
C SER A 12 14.57 -6.02 41.39
N GLN A 13 14.84 -6.98 42.30
CA GLN A 13 14.14 -8.26 42.31
C GLN A 13 12.64 -8.07 42.56
N VAL A 14 12.24 -7.24 43.54
CA VAL A 14 10.82 -6.93 43.82
C VAL A 14 10.16 -6.26 42.62
N ASN A 15 10.80 -5.23 42.04
CA ASN A 15 10.27 -4.51 40.89
C ASN A 15 10.17 -5.37 39.63
N SER A 16 11.01 -6.40 39.50
CA SER A 16 10.98 -7.35 38.38
C SER A 16 10.04 -8.54 38.58
N ALA A 17 9.53 -8.76 39.80
CA ALA A 17 8.78 -9.98 40.14
C ALA A 17 7.34 -10.00 39.58
N ASN A 18 6.87 -8.92 38.94
CA ASN A 18 5.52 -8.79 38.37
C ASN A 18 4.39 -9.16 39.36
N VAL A 19 4.56 -8.77 40.63
CA VAL A 19 3.62 -9.06 41.74
C VAL A 19 2.68 -7.88 42.03
N GLY A 20 2.58 -6.90 41.13
CA GLY A 20 1.68 -5.74 41.28
C GLY A 20 2.13 -4.68 42.29
N VAL A 21 3.34 -4.80 42.84
CA VAL A 21 3.95 -3.81 43.74
C VAL A 21 5.32 -3.36 43.23
N SER A 22 5.68 -2.12 43.58
CA SER A 22 6.97 -1.51 43.34
C SER A 22 7.58 -1.08 44.68
N MET A 23 8.87 -1.36 44.86
CA MET A 23 9.65 -0.97 46.01
C MET A 23 10.60 0.17 45.63
N PHE A 24 10.73 1.14 46.53
CA PHE A 24 11.65 2.26 46.40
C PHE A 24 12.34 2.55 47.73
N TYR A 25 13.60 2.98 47.66
CA TYR A 25 14.39 3.44 48.80
C TYR A 25 14.70 4.92 48.65
N ASP A 26 14.36 5.71 49.66
CA ASP A 26 14.78 7.10 49.74
C ASP A 26 16.06 7.24 50.58
N SER A 27 17.15 7.61 49.92
CA SER A 27 18.45 7.85 50.57
C SER A 27 18.45 9.03 51.54
N VAL A 28 17.53 9.99 51.42
CA VAL A 28 17.47 11.19 52.28
C VAL A 28 16.78 10.86 53.60
N THR A 29 15.62 10.21 53.57
CA THR A 29 14.92 9.78 54.79
C THR A 29 15.42 8.44 55.33
N GLY A 30 16.18 7.68 54.54
CA GLY A 30 16.65 6.33 54.89
C GLY A 30 15.53 5.30 54.95
N LYS A 31 14.38 5.55 54.32
CA LYS A 31 13.19 4.69 54.39
C LYS A 31 12.92 3.93 53.10
N MET A 32 12.33 2.75 53.24
CA MET A 32 11.80 1.94 52.13
C MET A 32 10.29 2.17 52.03
N THR A 33 9.75 2.17 50.81
CA THR A 33 8.30 2.20 50.55
C THR A 33 7.92 1.09 49.58
N LEU A 34 6.68 0.62 49.69
CA LEU A 34 6.02 -0.30 48.78
C LEU A 34 4.75 0.36 48.28
N ASN A 35 4.61 0.48 46.96
CA ASN A 35 3.44 1.05 46.31
C ASN A 35 2.88 0.06 45.28
N ARG A 36 1.55 -0.04 45.19
CA ARG A 36 0.91 -0.77 44.10
C ARG A 36 1.23 -0.10 42.76
N THR A 37 1.37 -0.89 41.70
CA THR A 37 1.60 -0.36 40.34
C THR A 37 0.32 0.13 39.66
N GLU A 38 -0.84 -0.22 40.23
CA GLU A 38 -2.16 0.14 39.75
C GLU A 38 -2.85 1.09 40.74
N THR A 39 -3.69 1.98 40.23
CA THR A 39 -4.56 2.84 41.05
C THR A 39 -5.86 2.11 41.40
N GLY A 40 -6.55 2.58 42.44
CA GLY A 40 -7.84 2.07 42.87
C GLY A 40 -7.83 1.60 44.32
N ASN A 41 -9.00 1.38 44.88
CA ASN A 41 -9.18 0.81 46.21
C ASN A 41 -9.33 -0.71 46.10
N PHE A 42 -8.36 -1.46 46.61
CA PHE A 42 -8.42 -2.91 46.74
C PHE A 42 -8.50 -3.36 48.20
N ASN A 43 -8.71 -2.43 49.15
CA ASN A 43 -9.03 -2.74 50.54
C ASN A 43 -10.53 -3.13 50.66
N GLY A 44 -10.83 -4.42 50.89
CA GLY A 44 -12.21 -4.91 51.09
C GLY A 44 -12.38 -6.43 51.04
N ALA A 45 -13.50 -6.92 51.59
CA ALA A 45 -13.80 -8.34 51.87
C ALA A 45 -13.67 -9.32 50.67
N GLU A 46 -13.67 -8.81 49.44
CA GLU A 46 -13.57 -9.60 48.20
C GLU A 46 -12.11 -9.99 47.87
N TYR A 47 -11.13 -9.29 48.46
CA TYR A 47 -9.68 -9.51 48.29
C TYR A 47 -8.96 -9.80 49.60
N THR A 48 -9.68 -9.85 50.73
CA THR A 48 -9.13 -10.18 52.05
C THR A 48 -8.92 -11.67 52.23
N ASP A 49 -7.87 -12.01 52.97
CA ASP A 49 -7.72 -13.30 53.64
C ASP A 49 -9.01 -13.63 54.42
N PRO A 50 -9.66 -14.80 54.20
CA PRO A 50 -10.83 -15.23 54.96
C PRO A 50 -10.62 -15.24 56.48
N ASP A 51 -9.36 -15.33 56.92
CA ASP A 51 -8.98 -15.37 58.33
C ASP A 51 -8.78 -13.97 58.96
N ASN A 52 -8.82 -12.88 58.18
CA ASN A 52 -8.69 -11.49 58.65
C ASN A 52 -9.49 -10.49 57.77
N PRO A 53 -10.79 -10.29 58.06
CA PRO A 53 -11.68 -9.47 57.22
C PRO A 53 -11.56 -7.96 57.46
N GLY A 54 -10.35 -7.41 57.30
CA GLY A 54 -10.06 -5.97 57.38
C GLY A 54 -8.65 -5.55 56.95
N ASP A 55 -7.91 -6.43 56.27
CA ASP A 55 -6.47 -6.29 56.06
C ASP A 55 -6.09 -5.41 54.84
N SER A 56 -4.98 -4.71 55.02
CA SER A 56 -4.26 -3.90 54.04
C SER A 56 -3.91 -4.65 52.74
N GLU A 57 -4.02 -3.96 51.61
CA GLU A 57 -3.65 -4.46 50.26
C GLU A 57 -2.22 -5.02 50.16
N ILE A 58 -1.27 -4.41 50.88
CA ILE A 58 0.15 -4.79 50.87
C ILE A 58 0.51 -5.35 52.24
N ILE A 59 0.75 -6.66 52.30
CA ILE A 59 1.15 -7.34 53.53
C ILE A 59 2.63 -7.66 53.47
N THR A 60 3.39 -7.17 54.46
CA THR A 60 4.79 -7.53 54.65
C THR A 60 4.93 -8.57 55.76
N LYS A 61 5.77 -9.58 55.59
CA LYS A 61 6.02 -10.63 56.59
C LYS A 61 7.51 -10.95 56.71
N GLY A 62 7.92 -11.44 57.88
CA GLY A 62 9.28 -11.87 58.17
C GLY A 62 10.13 -10.81 58.90
N SER A 63 10.95 -11.26 59.86
CA SER A 63 11.74 -10.40 60.75
C SER A 63 12.68 -9.45 60.02
N PHE A 64 13.26 -9.87 58.89
CA PHE A 64 14.09 -8.97 58.10
C PHE A 64 13.30 -7.78 57.55
N ILE A 65 12.14 -8.02 56.94
CA ILE A 65 11.31 -6.94 56.37
C ILE A 65 10.72 -6.07 57.49
N GLN A 66 10.27 -6.69 58.57
CA GLN A 66 9.62 -5.99 59.67
C GLN A 66 10.59 -5.18 60.54
N ASP A 67 11.74 -5.76 60.90
CA ASP A 67 12.68 -5.18 61.88
C ASP A 67 13.84 -4.45 61.22
N GLN A 68 14.35 -4.92 60.08
CA GLN A 68 15.53 -4.31 59.42
C GLN A 68 15.13 -3.30 58.35
N LEU A 69 14.03 -3.53 57.63
CA LEU A 69 13.48 -2.55 56.68
C LEU A 69 12.41 -1.64 57.33
N ASN A 70 12.16 -1.78 58.64
CA ASN A 70 11.25 -0.95 59.44
C ASN A 70 9.78 -0.92 58.96
N PHE A 71 9.28 -2.01 58.36
CA PHE A 71 7.85 -2.12 58.00
C PHE A 71 6.94 -2.43 59.19
N SER A 72 7.48 -2.77 60.37
CA SER A 72 6.70 -3.14 61.57
C SER A 72 5.77 -2.04 62.09
N ASN A 73 6.09 -0.78 61.79
CA ASN A 73 5.27 0.39 62.12
C ASN A 73 4.72 1.10 60.87
N ALA A 74 4.80 0.48 59.69
CA ALA A 74 4.27 1.06 58.47
C ALA A 74 2.74 0.95 58.46
N THR A 75 2.06 2.05 58.18
CA THR A 75 0.60 2.07 57.94
C THR A 75 0.36 2.09 56.45
N GLU A 76 -0.32 1.07 55.93
CA GLU A 76 -0.82 1.04 54.56
C GLU A 76 -2.05 1.96 54.48
N THR A 77 -2.12 2.81 53.45
CA THR A 77 -3.13 3.88 53.35
C THR A 77 -4.19 3.63 52.27
N GLY A 78 -4.11 2.53 51.52
CA GLY A 78 -4.99 2.21 50.40
C GLY A 78 -4.85 3.15 49.21
N GLY A 79 -5.33 2.70 48.06
CA GLY A 79 -5.75 3.59 46.98
C GLY A 79 -7.22 3.97 47.10
N ASN A 80 -7.64 4.95 46.30
CA ASN A 80 -9.05 5.34 46.16
C ASN A 80 -9.50 5.11 44.73
N ASP A 81 -10.70 4.56 44.57
CA ASP A 81 -11.38 4.53 43.26
C ASP A 81 -11.83 5.93 42.87
N ALA A 82 -11.79 6.22 41.57
CA ALA A 82 -12.41 7.40 41.00
C ALA A 82 -13.93 7.26 41.08
N HIS A 83 -14.60 8.22 41.73
CA HIS A 83 -16.06 8.30 41.83
C HIS A 83 -16.57 9.43 40.93
N PHE A 84 -17.55 9.14 40.08
CA PHE A 84 -18.12 10.13 39.17
C PHE A 84 -19.54 9.75 38.74
N THR A 85 -20.26 10.73 38.19
CA THR A 85 -21.60 10.55 37.64
C THR A 85 -21.57 10.70 36.13
N ILE A 86 -22.20 9.76 35.39
CA ILE A 86 -22.42 9.88 33.94
C ILE A 86 -23.92 9.80 33.69
N ASN A 87 -24.50 10.83 33.07
CA ASN A 87 -25.93 10.88 32.74
C ASN A 87 -26.84 10.53 33.95
N GLY A 88 -26.48 11.00 35.15
CA GLY A 88 -27.20 10.73 36.40
C GLY A 88 -26.88 9.38 37.07
N LEU A 89 -26.10 8.50 36.43
CA LEU A 89 -25.65 7.25 37.03
C LEU A 89 -24.34 7.46 37.80
N SER A 90 -24.38 7.28 39.12
CA SER A 90 -23.17 7.25 39.97
C SER A 90 -22.42 5.93 39.77
N THR A 91 -21.11 6.00 39.52
CA THR A 91 -20.27 4.83 39.28
C THR A 91 -18.83 5.07 39.74
N THR A 92 -18.02 4.02 39.77
CA THR A 92 -16.62 4.05 40.22
C THR A 92 -15.67 3.36 39.25
N ARG A 93 -14.40 3.75 39.22
CA ARG A 93 -13.33 3.06 38.46
C ARG A 93 -12.04 3.04 39.27
N SER A 94 -11.31 1.94 39.21
CA SER A 94 -9.98 1.83 39.82
C SER A 94 -8.94 2.70 39.11
N SER A 95 -9.08 2.89 37.79
CA SER A 95 -8.21 3.74 36.98
C SER A 95 -8.87 5.07 36.59
N ASN A 96 -8.07 6.13 36.55
CA ASN A 96 -8.46 7.42 35.96
C ASN A 96 -8.53 7.37 34.43
N SER A 97 -8.05 6.31 33.79
CA SER A 97 -8.20 6.05 32.35
C SER A 97 -9.04 4.80 32.16
N PHE A 98 -10.21 4.95 31.53
CA PHE A 98 -11.15 3.85 31.32
C PHE A 98 -11.96 4.05 30.04
N THR A 99 -12.52 2.97 29.51
CA THR A 99 -13.39 3.00 28.31
C THR A 99 -14.82 2.65 28.67
N ILE A 100 -15.78 3.45 28.19
CA ILE A 100 -17.22 3.18 28.30
C ILE A 100 -17.85 3.45 26.94
N SER A 101 -18.65 2.50 26.43
CA SER A 101 -19.36 2.62 25.15
C SER A 101 -18.46 3.03 23.97
N GLY A 102 -17.22 2.53 23.93
CA GLY A 102 -16.25 2.83 22.88
C GLY A 102 -15.51 4.17 23.02
N VAL A 103 -15.82 4.98 24.05
CA VAL A 103 -15.12 6.23 24.34
C VAL A 103 -14.15 6.04 25.49
N THR A 104 -12.89 6.42 25.29
CA THR A 104 -11.87 6.42 26.34
C THR A 104 -11.88 7.75 27.09
N PHE A 105 -12.20 7.70 28.38
CA PHE A 105 -12.16 8.83 29.29
C PHE A 105 -10.84 8.85 30.04
N ASN A 106 -10.31 10.06 30.24
CA ASN A 106 -9.12 10.31 31.05
C ASN A 106 -9.46 11.39 32.09
N LEU A 107 -9.72 10.97 33.33
CA LEU A 107 -9.99 11.88 34.44
C LEU A 107 -8.69 12.59 34.84
N LYS A 108 -8.73 13.92 34.91
CA LYS A 108 -7.56 14.76 35.24
C LYS A 108 -7.70 15.48 36.57
N GLN A 109 -8.92 15.88 36.92
CA GLN A 109 -9.22 16.60 38.16
C GLN A 109 -10.67 16.39 38.57
N THR A 110 -10.96 16.60 39.85
CA THR A 110 -12.32 16.64 40.36
C THR A 110 -13.00 17.97 40.00
N PHE A 111 -14.31 17.95 39.84
CA PHE A 111 -15.14 19.14 39.61
C PHE A 111 -16.48 18.95 40.33
N SER A 112 -17.05 20.05 40.83
CA SER A 112 -18.30 20.02 41.62
C SER A 112 -19.24 21.19 41.35
N ALA A 113 -18.80 22.20 40.59
CA ALA A 113 -19.57 23.41 40.32
C ALA A 113 -20.27 23.40 38.96
N GLU A 114 -19.67 22.78 37.95
CA GLU A 114 -20.20 22.71 36.59
C GLU A 114 -20.00 21.30 36.02
N ASP A 115 -21.05 20.77 35.39
CA ASP A 115 -21.01 19.48 34.71
C ASP A 115 -20.22 19.56 33.40
N VAL A 116 -19.38 18.56 33.13
CA VAL A 116 -18.68 18.45 31.85
C VAL A 116 -19.60 17.77 30.83
N THR A 117 -19.95 18.50 29.77
CA THR A 117 -20.72 17.95 28.65
C THR A 117 -19.78 17.36 27.61
N VAL A 118 -19.98 16.09 27.26
CA VAL A 118 -19.25 15.40 26.19
C VAL A 118 -20.22 15.08 25.07
N ASN A 119 -19.96 15.62 23.88
CA ASN A 119 -20.74 15.34 22.68
C ASN A 119 -19.94 14.41 21.77
N ILE A 120 -20.59 13.33 21.33
CA ILE A 120 -20.06 12.42 20.33
C ILE A 120 -20.74 12.79 19.01
N SER A 121 -19.95 13.16 18.02
CA SER A 121 -20.41 13.49 16.67
C SER A 121 -19.55 12.79 15.64
N ASN A 122 -20.15 12.48 14.49
CA ASN A 122 -19.40 11.96 13.35
C ASN A 122 -18.43 13.02 12.83
N ASP A 123 -17.20 12.60 12.52
CA ASP A 123 -16.19 13.47 11.91
C ASP A 123 -16.37 13.51 10.39
N SER A 124 -17.33 14.32 9.94
CA SER A 124 -17.63 14.51 8.52
C SER A 124 -16.46 15.06 7.72
N ASN A 125 -15.55 15.81 8.37
CA ASN A 125 -14.38 16.38 7.70
C ASN A 125 -13.38 15.29 7.33
N THR A 126 -13.05 14.39 8.26
CA THR A 126 -12.15 13.28 7.97
C THR A 126 -12.70 12.37 6.86
N VAL A 127 -14.00 12.08 6.87
CA VAL A 127 -14.64 11.30 5.79
C VAL A 127 -14.56 12.04 4.45
N PHE A 128 -14.86 13.34 4.43
CA PHE A 128 -14.76 14.18 3.24
C PHE A 128 -13.34 14.19 2.66
N GLU A 129 -12.32 14.42 3.48
CA GLU A 129 -10.91 14.45 3.04
C GLU A 129 -10.45 13.09 2.49
N ASN A 130 -10.88 11.98 3.10
CA ASN A 130 -10.59 10.64 2.60
C ASN A 130 -11.20 10.39 1.21
N ILE A 131 -12.47 10.78 1.01
CA ILE A 131 -13.14 10.64 -0.28
C ILE A 131 -12.49 11.54 -1.34
N LYS A 132 -12.11 12.78 -0.96
CA LYS A 132 -11.40 13.71 -1.84
C LYS A 132 -10.05 13.14 -2.28
N GLY A 133 -9.24 12.64 -1.35
CA GLY A 133 -7.96 12.02 -1.65
C GLY A 133 -8.09 10.79 -2.56
N PHE A 134 -9.14 9.98 -2.36
CA PHE A 134 -9.45 8.87 -3.26
C PHE A 134 -9.74 9.34 -4.69
N VAL A 135 -10.59 10.36 -4.85
CA VAL A 135 -10.93 10.94 -6.16
C VAL A 135 -9.71 11.55 -6.85
N GLU A 136 -8.83 12.22 -6.12
CA GLU A 136 -7.56 12.75 -6.65
C GLU A 136 -6.69 11.62 -7.19
N LYS A 137 -6.51 10.53 -6.43
CA LYS A 137 -5.74 9.36 -6.89
C LYS A 137 -6.38 8.63 -8.07
N TYR A 138 -7.69 8.54 -8.10
CA TYR A 138 -8.41 8.06 -9.28
C TYR A 138 -8.13 8.94 -10.50
N ASN A 139 -8.24 10.26 -10.36
CA ASN A 139 -8.00 11.21 -11.46
C ASN A 139 -6.56 11.20 -11.97
N GLU A 140 -5.58 11.04 -11.07
CA GLU A 140 -4.16 10.83 -11.43
C GLU A 140 -4.00 9.56 -12.29
N LEU A 141 -4.62 8.44 -11.88
CA LEU A 141 -4.58 7.18 -12.62
C LEU A 141 -5.20 7.32 -14.02
N ILE A 142 -6.40 7.90 -14.10
CA ILE A 142 -7.10 8.11 -15.38
C ILE A 142 -6.27 9.02 -16.29
N GLY A 143 -5.69 10.09 -15.76
CA GLY A 143 -4.76 10.96 -16.49
C GLY A 143 -3.58 10.19 -17.07
N GLY A 144 -2.87 9.43 -16.24
CA GLY A 144 -1.71 8.66 -16.69
C GLY A 144 -2.04 7.60 -17.76
N ILE A 145 -3.17 6.91 -17.64
CA ILE A 145 -3.62 5.95 -18.67
C ILE A 145 -3.98 6.69 -19.97
N GLN A 146 -4.69 7.81 -19.86
CA GLN A 146 -5.12 8.59 -21.02
C GLN A 146 -3.92 9.17 -21.78
N ASP A 147 -2.93 9.70 -21.07
CA ASP A 147 -1.71 10.24 -21.67
C ASP A 147 -1.03 9.17 -22.54
N ARG A 148 -0.92 7.93 -22.04
CA ARG A 148 -0.36 6.79 -22.80
C ARG A 148 -1.22 6.35 -23.98
N LEU A 149 -2.54 6.44 -23.86
CA LEU A 149 -3.47 6.10 -24.94
C LEU A 149 -3.49 7.13 -26.06
N GLN A 150 -3.22 8.40 -25.74
CA GLN A 150 -3.25 9.54 -26.66
C GLN A 150 -1.86 9.94 -27.19
N GLU A 151 -0.79 9.40 -26.59
CA GLU A 151 0.60 9.65 -26.97
C GLU A 151 0.83 9.48 -28.48
N ASP A 152 1.46 10.48 -29.11
CA ASP A 152 1.81 10.43 -30.52
C ASP A 152 2.91 9.39 -30.78
N ARG A 153 2.81 8.71 -31.92
CA ARG A 153 3.79 7.69 -32.32
C ARG A 153 4.73 8.23 -33.38
N TYR A 154 6.00 8.41 -33.01
CA TYR A 154 7.05 8.82 -33.93
C TYR A 154 7.61 7.63 -34.73
N LYS A 155 6.98 7.31 -35.87
CA LYS A 155 7.29 6.12 -36.69
C LYS A 155 8.72 6.08 -37.26
N ASP A 156 9.35 7.24 -37.41
CA ASP A 156 10.70 7.36 -38.00
C ASP A 156 11.80 6.95 -37.03
N TYR A 157 11.49 6.91 -35.72
CA TYR A 157 12.44 6.56 -34.67
C TYR A 157 12.33 5.06 -34.38
N ARG A 158 13.12 4.26 -35.10
CA ARG A 158 13.24 2.82 -34.84
C ARG A 158 14.23 2.55 -33.71
N PRO A 159 14.17 1.38 -33.04
CA PRO A 159 15.19 0.98 -32.07
C PRO A 159 16.60 1.07 -32.65
N LEU A 160 17.52 1.65 -31.90
CA LEU A 160 18.91 1.84 -32.34
C LEU A 160 19.64 0.50 -32.42
N THR A 161 20.33 0.29 -33.54
CA THR A 161 21.34 -0.77 -33.65
C THR A 161 22.57 -0.44 -32.82
N ASP A 162 23.36 -1.45 -32.47
CA ASP A 162 24.57 -1.24 -31.65
C ASP A 162 25.55 -0.26 -32.32
N LYS A 163 25.74 -0.37 -33.64
CA LYS A 163 26.57 0.56 -34.42
C LYS A 163 26.06 2.00 -34.37
N GLN A 164 24.74 2.20 -34.44
CA GLN A 164 24.16 3.55 -34.34
C GLN A 164 24.33 4.14 -32.93
N ARG A 165 24.31 3.31 -31.88
CA ARG A 165 24.59 3.80 -30.51
C ARG A 165 26.04 4.26 -30.37
N GLU A 166 27.00 3.51 -30.93
CA GLU A 166 28.42 3.89 -30.91
C GLU A 166 28.70 5.25 -31.58
N GLU A 167 27.89 5.64 -32.57
CA GLU A 167 28.01 6.90 -33.30
C GLU A 167 27.27 8.09 -32.63
N MET A 168 26.53 7.86 -31.54
CA MET A 168 25.68 8.86 -30.89
C MET A 168 26.09 9.14 -29.44
N SER A 169 25.96 10.39 -28.97
CA SER A 169 26.14 10.70 -27.56
C SER A 169 25.01 10.15 -26.69
N ASP A 170 25.27 9.90 -25.41
CA ASP A 170 24.29 9.34 -24.45
C ASP A 170 22.96 10.09 -24.46
N LYS A 171 22.99 11.43 -24.47
CA LYS A 171 21.78 12.26 -24.52
C LYS A 171 21.00 12.11 -25.83
N GLN A 172 21.70 11.93 -26.96
CA GLN A 172 21.03 11.66 -28.24
C GLN A 172 20.41 10.26 -28.25
N GLN A 173 21.08 9.27 -27.66
CA GLN A 173 20.54 7.92 -27.51
C GLN A 173 19.27 7.93 -26.64
N GLU A 174 19.30 8.60 -25.49
CA GLU A 174 18.14 8.72 -24.58
C GLU A 174 16.93 9.34 -25.27
N LEU A 175 17.11 10.50 -25.92
CA LEU A 175 16.03 11.18 -26.65
C LEU A 175 15.50 10.35 -27.83
N TRP A 176 16.37 9.59 -28.50
CA TRP A 176 15.96 8.70 -29.58
C TRP A 176 15.16 7.52 -29.04
N GLU A 177 15.60 6.93 -27.94
CA GLU A 177 14.91 5.83 -27.28
C GLU A 177 13.53 6.25 -26.78
N GLU A 178 13.41 7.42 -26.16
CA GLU A 178 12.13 8.00 -25.73
C GLU A 178 11.17 8.10 -26.92
N LYS A 179 11.62 8.69 -28.03
CA LYS A 179 10.81 8.77 -29.26
C LYS A 179 10.52 7.41 -29.87
N SER A 180 11.44 6.46 -29.80
CA SER A 180 11.21 5.11 -30.34
C SER A 180 10.17 4.30 -29.54
N LYS A 181 10.06 4.61 -28.23
CA LYS A 181 9.07 4.01 -27.31
C LYS A 181 7.75 4.80 -27.29
N SER A 182 7.68 5.92 -27.98
CA SER A 182 6.47 6.76 -28.04
C SER A 182 5.28 6.03 -28.66
N GLY A 183 4.11 6.22 -28.06
CA GLY A 183 2.84 5.73 -28.58
C GLY A 183 2.77 4.20 -28.70
N LEU A 184 3.58 3.44 -27.94
CA LEU A 184 3.52 1.98 -27.89
C LEU A 184 2.18 1.47 -27.35
N LEU A 185 1.59 2.21 -26.41
CA LEU A 185 0.28 1.92 -25.81
C LEU A 185 -0.85 2.74 -26.43
N ARG A 186 -0.56 3.48 -27.52
CA ARG A 186 -1.54 4.33 -28.19
C ARG A 186 -2.71 3.47 -28.66
N ARG A 187 -3.93 3.84 -28.26
CA ARG A 187 -5.17 3.09 -28.55
C ARG A 187 -5.13 1.62 -28.12
N ASP A 188 -4.36 1.28 -27.07
CA ASP A 188 -4.39 -0.07 -26.52
C ASP A 188 -5.82 -0.41 -26.05
N SER A 189 -6.35 -1.52 -26.55
CA SER A 189 -7.73 -1.92 -26.31
C SER A 189 -7.99 -2.33 -24.86
N THR A 190 -6.98 -2.88 -24.17
CA THR A 190 -7.10 -3.29 -22.76
C THR A 190 -7.24 -2.05 -21.89
N LEU A 191 -6.38 -1.07 -22.07
CA LEU A 191 -6.42 0.20 -21.33
C LEU A 191 -7.67 1.03 -21.66
N SER A 192 -8.06 1.09 -22.94
CA SER A 192 -9.28 1.79 -23.33
C SER A 192 -10.55 1.12 -22.77
N SER A 193 -10.58 -0.21 -22.70
CA SER A 193 -11.69 -0.94 -22.07
C SER A 193 -11.72 -0.73 -20.56
N ALA A 194 -10.55 -0.68 -19.91
CA ALA A 194 -10.43 -0.39 -18.50
C ALA A 194 -11.06 0.96 -18.13
N LEU A 195 -10.75 2.02 -18.87
CA LEU A 195 -11.33 3.34 -18.64
C LEU A 195 -12.86 3.33 -18.78
N ASN A 196 -13.39 2.61 -19.78
CA ASN A 196 -14.83 2.48 -19.98
C ASN A 196 -15.51 1.67 -18.85
N ASP A 197 -14.88 0.57 -18.40
CA ASP A 197 -15.37 -0.25 -17.29
C ASP A 197 -15.37 0.57 -15.98
N MET A 198 -14.28 1.28 -15.67
CA MET A 198 -14.19 2.16 -14.50
C MET A 198 -15.24 3.29 -14.53
N ARG A 199 -15.46 3.92 -15.69
CA ARG A 199 -16.52 4.93 -15.85
C ARG A 199 -17.91 4.34 -15.57
N ARG A 200 -18.16 3.11 -16.02
CA ARG A 200 -19.42 2.39 -15.79
C ARG A 200 -19.62 2.07 -14.30
N ASP A 201 -18.56 1.71 -13.59
CA ASP A 201 -18.60 1.38 -12.15
C ASP A 201 -19.15 2.54 -11.31
N PHE A 202 -18.79 3.78 -11.66
CA PHE A 202 -19.29 5.00 -11.01
C PHE A 202 -20.68 5.44 -11.44
N TYR A 203 -21.07 5.16 -12.68
CA TYR A 203 -22.39 5.54 -13.19
C TYR A 203 -23.49 4.57 -12.75
N THR A 204 -23.14 3.31 -12.52
CA THR A 204 -24.11 2.27 -12.15
C THR A 204 -24.53 2.43 -10.69
N PRO A 205 -25.84 2.47 -10.38
CA PRO A 205 -26.31 2.59 -9.00
C PRO A 205 -25.84 1.43 -8.11
N VAL A 206 -25.68 1.69 -6.81
CA VAL A 206 -25.52 0.66 -5.78
C VAL A 206 -26.89 0.39 -5.15
N ASN A 207 -27.48 -0.72 -5.56
CA ASN A 207 -28.77 -1.20 -5.11
C ASN A 207 -28.61 -1.88 -3.75
N ASN A 208 -28.95 -1.15 -2.69
CA ASN A 208 -29.10 -1.69 -1.35
C ASN A 208 -30.36 -1.08 -0.72
N GLY A 209 -31.18 -1.91 -0.06
CA GLY A 209 -32.39 -1.45 0.63
C GLY A 209 -32.12 -0.52 1.82
N GLU A 210 -30.89 -0.52 2.34
CA GLU A 210 -30.41 0.38 3.40
C GLU A 210 -29.97 1.75 2.86
N ILE A 211 -29.73 1.87 1.55
CA ILE A 211 -29.38 3.14 0.92
C ILE A 211 -30.68 3.79 0.42
N PRO A 212 -31.01 5.02 0.85
CA PRO A 212 -32.15 5.76 0.31
C PRO A 212 -32.08 5.82 -1.22
N SER A 213 -33.19 5.62 -1.93
CA SER A 213 -33.18 5.59 -3.40
C SER A 213 -32.59 6.86 -4.05
N ALA A 214 -32.66 8.00 -3.36
CA ALA A 214 -32.04 9.25 -3.78
C ALA A 214 -30.50 9.27 -3.69
N MET A 215 -29.88 8.36 -2.94
CA MET A 215 -28.43 8.30 -2.66
C MET A 215 -27.73 7.09 -3.29
N GLN A 216 -28.41 6.31 -4.13
CA GLN A 216 -27.85 5.10 -4.74
C GLN A 216 -26.80 5.37 -5.84
N GLN A 217 -26.52 6.63 -6.17
CA GLN A 217 -25.54 7.02 -7.19
C GLN A 217 -24.56 8.06 -6.65
N LEU A 218 -23.29 8.00 -7.04
CA LEU A 218 -22.31 9.01 -6.62
C LEU A 218 -22.68 10.45 -6.99
N ALA A 219 -23.31 10.61 -8.16
CA ALA A 219 -23.69 11.93 -8.65
C ALA A 219 -24.67 12.63 -7.69
N SER A 220 -25.50 11.86 -6.96
CA SER A 220 -26.46 12.44 -6.01
C SER A 220 -25.82 12.86 -4.70
N ILE A 221 -24.68 12.25 -4.31
CA ILE A 221 -23.84 12.72 -3.19
C ILE A 221 -22.78 13.74 -3.63
N GLY A 222 -22.86 14.23 -4.86
CA GLY A 222 -21.99 15.31 -5.34
C GLY A 222 -20.67 14.86 -5.99
N ILE A 223 -20.51 13.59 -6.35
CA ILE A 223 -19.35 13.10 -7.10
C ILE A 223 -19.82 12.68 -8.49
N SER A 224 -19.46 13.44 -9.51
CA SER A 224 -19.89 13.19 -10.90
C SER A 224 -18.70 12.92 -11.81
N THR A 225 -18.94 12.24 -12.93
CA THR A 225 -17.93 12.15 -13.99
C THR A 225 -17.90 13.45 -14.80
N THR A 226 -16.73 13.83 -15.30
CA THR A 226 -16.59 14.99 -16.18
C THR A 226 -17.44 14.81 -17.44
N ALA A 227 -18.03 15.91 -17.90
CA ALA A 227 -18.87 15.91 -19.10
C ALA A 227 -18.07 15.57 -20.37
N ASN A 228 -16.78 15.91 -20.37
CA ASN A 228 -15.88 15.67 -21.48
C ASN A 228 -15.52 14.18 -21.59
N TYR A 229 -16.09 13.49 -22.59
CA TYR A 229 -15.79 12.07 -22.83
C TYR A 229 -14.31 11.82 -23.11
N LEU A 230 -13.59 12.82 -23.64
CA LEU A 230 -12.16 12.71 -23.93
C LEU A 230 -11.29 12.68 -22.67
N GLU A 231 -11.83 13.05 -21.50
CA GLU A 231 -11.11 13.04 -20.21
C GLU A 231 -11.17 11.68 -19.50
N GLY A 232 -11.54 10.62 -20.20
CA GLY A 232 -11.40 9.25 -19.71
C GLY A 232 -12.28 8.88 -18.51
N GLY A 233 -13.24 9.74 -18.15
CA GLY A 233 -14.14 9.51 -17.01
C GLY A 233 -13.63 10.02 -15.67
N LYS A 234 -12.72 11.02 -15.66
CA LYS A 234 -12.34 11.76 -14.44
C LYS A 234 -13.55 12.18 -13.62
N LEU A 235 -13.36 12.30 -12.32
CA LEU A 235 -14.39 12.70 -11.36
C LEU A 235 -14.24 14.16 -10.95
N GLU A 236 -15.37 14.81 -10.74
CA GLU A 236 -15.50 16.14 -10.17
C GLU A 236 -16.28 16.06 -8.86
N ILE A 237 -15.84 16.80 -7.85
CA ILE A 237 -16.48 16.84 -6.53
C ILE A 237 -17.17 18.18 -6.34
N ASN A 238 -18.46 18.13 -6.05
CA ASN A 238 -19.18 19.23 -5.44
C ASN A 238 -19.04 19.12 -3.92
N GLU A 239 -18.08 19.85 -3.36
CA GLU A 239 -17.73 19.75 -1.93
C GLU A 239 -18.91 20.03 -1.00
N SER A 240 -19.78 20.98 -1.37
CA SER A 240 -20.95 21.33 -0.56
C SER A 240 -22.00 20.21 -0.50
N LYS A 241 -22.27 19.54 -1.62
CA LYS A 241 -23.21 18.41 -1.67
C LYS A 241 -22.64 17.19 -0.96
N LEU A 242 -21.35 16.93 -1.12
CA LEU A 242 -20.69 15.80 -0.49
C LEU A 242 -20.67 15.95 1.04
N LYS A 243 -20.27 17.11 1.55
CA LYS A 243 -20.30 17.39 3.00
C LYS A 243 -21.72 17.23 3.56
N LYS A 244 -22.71 17.78 2.88
CA LYS A 244 -24.12 17.63 3.28
C LYS A 244 -24.57 16.17 3.30
N ALA A 245 -24.23 15.37 2.29
CA ALA A 245 -24.60 13.96 2.25
C ALA A 245 -23.94 13.15 3.39
N ILE A 246 -22.67 13.45 3.71
CA ILE A 246 -21.95 12.82 4.83
C ILE A 246 -22.57 13.19 6.18
N GLU A 247 -22.96 14.46 6.36
CA GLU A 247 -23.60 14.94 7.59
C GLU A 247 -25.01 14.36 7.78
N GLU A 248 -25.81 14.28 6.70
CA GLU A 248 -27.18 13.79 6.76
C GLU A 248 -27.26 12.27 6.94
N ASN A 249 -26.43 11.49 6.24
CA ASN A 249 -26.46 10.04 6.32
C ASN A 249 -25.09 9.39 6.02
N PRO A 250 -24.18 9.34 7.00
CA PRO A 250 -22.83 8.81 6.80
C PRO A 250 -22.83 7.30 6.52
N GLU A 251 -23.77 6.54 7.10
CA GLU A 251 -23.92 5.10 6.84
C GLU A 251 -24.29 4.82 5.38
N ALA A 252 -25.18 5.62 4.79
CA ALA A 252 -25.51 5.49 3.37
C ALA A 252 -24.31 5.81 2.46
N VAL A 253 -23.50 6.81 2.82
CA VAL A 253 -22.25 7.12 2.10
C VAL A 253 -21.26 5.97 2.23
N GLU A 254 -21.06 5.42 3.42
CA GLU A 254 -20.20 4.24 3.63
C GLU A 254 -20.65 3.08 2.75
N LYS A 255 -21.95 2.74 2.78
CA LYS A 255 -22.55 1.65 2.00
C LYS A 255 -22.43 1.87 0.49
N LEU A 256 -22.41 3.11 0.02
CA LEU A 256 -22.21 3.39 -1.41
C LEU A 256 -20.79 2.99 -1.86
N PHE A 257 -19.78 3.23 -1.02
CA PHE A 257 -18.40 2.88 -1.32
C PHE A 257 -18.08 1.42 -1.00
N LYS A 258 -18.63 0.89 0.10
CA LYS A 258 -18.37 -0.44 0.63
C LYS A 258 -19.69 -1.17 0.89
N ASN A 259 -20.04 -2.11 0.02
CA ASN A 259 -21.20 -2.96 0.21
C ASN A 259 -20.88 -4.39 -0.18
N ASP A 260 -21.13 -5.32 0.74
CA ASP A 260 -20.78 -6.75 0.59
C ASP A 260 -21.78 -7.53 -0.30
N GLY A 261 -22.50 -6.83 -1.18
CA GLY A 261 -23.43 -7.44 -2.11
C GLY A 261 -22.71 -8.27 -3.17
N THR A 262 -23.28 -9.42 -3.56
CA THR A 262 -22.62 -10.33 -4.51
C THR A 262 -22.91 -10.00 -5.98
N GLY A 263 -24.03 -9.33 -6.28
CA GLY A 263 -24.34 -8.88 -7.62
C GLY A 263 -23.61 -7.58 -7.97
N TYR A 264 -23.22 -7.38 -9.23
CA TYR A 264 -22.54 -6.16 -9.69
C TYR A 264 -23.24 -4.87 -9.22
N GLY A 265 -24.55 -4.79 -9.41
CA GLY A 265 -25.36 -3.65 -8.97
C GLY A 265 -25.48 -3.50 -7.45
N GLN A 266 -25.10 -4.50 -6.66
CA GLN A 266 -25.14 -4.49 -5.20
C GLN A 266 -23.75 -4.28 -4.59
N GLN A 267 -22.66 -4.60 -5.30
CA GLN A 267 -21.31 -4.34 -4.83
C GLN A 267 -21.07 -2.84 -4.59
N GLY A 268 -20.27 -2.53 -3.56
CA GLY A 268 -19.75 -1.19 -3.35
C GLY A 268 -18.84 -0.75 -4.49
N ILE A 269 -18.68 0.55 -4.65
CA ILE A 269 -17.87 1.12 -5.74
C ILE A 269 -16.40 0.71 -5.63
N LEU A 270 -15.86 0.59 -4.41
CA LEU A 270 -14.48 0.17 -4.21
C LEU A 270 -14.24 -1.26 -4.68
N ASP A 271 -15.19 -2.16 -4.44
CA ASP A 271 -15.10 -3.56 -4.88
C ASP A 271 -15.16 -3.65 -6.40
N ARG A 272 -16.09 -2.93 -7.04
CA ARG A 272 -16.20 -2.88 -8.51
C ARG A 272 -14.92 -2.39 -9.17
N LEU A 273 -14.33 -1.31 -8.65
CA LEU A 273 -13.09 -0.77 -9.18
C LEU A 273 -11.91 -1.72 -8.98
N THR A 274 -11.88 -2.42 -7.84
CA THR A 274 -10.88 -3.45 -7.56
C THR A 274 -11.01 -4.63 -8.51
N ASP A 275 -12.23 -5.09 -8.79
CA ASP A 275 -12.52 -6.14 -9.77
C ASP A 275 -12.09 -5.71 -11.19
N THR A 276 -12.41 -4.48 -11.59
CA THR A 276 -11.97 -3.91 -12.87
C THR A 276 -10.44 -3.83 -12.96
N ALA A 277 -9.77 -3.36 -11.91
CA ALA A 277 -8.30 -3.27 -11.86
C ALA A 277 -7.65 -4.67 -11.93
N ASN A 278 -8.19 -5.64 -11.19
CA ASN A 278 -7.71 -7.03 -11.19
C ASN A 278 -7.85 -7.66 -12.58
N LYS A 279 -9.00 -7.49 -13.24
CA LYS A 279 -9.25 -7.99 -14.60
C LYS A 279 -8.25 -7.41 -15.61
N VAL A 280 -7.94 -6.12 -15.50
CA VAL A 280 -6.93 -5.46 -16.34
C VAL A 280 -5.56 -6.06 -16.07
N MET A 281 -5.19 -6.21 -14.79
CA MET A 281 -3.93 -6.80 -14.38
C MET A 281 -3.78 -8.24 -14.88
N ASP A 282 -4.83 -9.05 -14.83
CA ASP A 282 -4.81 -10.43 -15.32
C ASP A 282 -4.71 -10.50 -16.85
N THR A 283 -5.33 -9.56 -17.55
CA THR A 283 -5.15 -9.39 -19.00
C THR A 283 -3.70 -9.04 -19.33
N ILE A 284 -3.10 -8.12 -18.58
CA ILE A 284 -1.69 -7.75 -18.72
C ILE A 284 -0.79 -8.96 -18.45
N LYS A 285 -1.01 -9.72 -17.36
CA LYS A 285 -0.26 -10.95 -17.05
C LYS A 285 -0.35 -11.96 -18.20
N THR A 286 -1.51 -12.16 -18.79
CA THR A 286 -1.70 -13.09 -19.92
C THR A 286 -0.96 -12.63 -21.18
N LYS A 287 -0.87 -11.31 -21.38
CA LYS A 287 -0.24 -10.70 -22.55
C LYS A 287 1.29 -10.62 -22.39
N ALA A 288 1.77 -10.05 -21.30
CA ALA A 288 3.17 -9.67 -21.06
C ALA A 288 3.90 -10.57 -20.05
N GLY A 289 3.20 -11.46 -19.37
CA GLY A 289 3.77 -12.33 -18.34
C GLY A 289 3.93 -11.63 -16.99
N ASN A 290 4.56 -12.34 -16.06
CA ASN A 290 5.04 -11.81 -14.79
C ASN A 290 6.41 -12.42 -14.47
N THR A 291 7.04 -11.97 -13.37
CA THR A 291 8.39 -12.40 -12.97
C THR A 291 8.56 -13.91 -12.78
N PHE A 292 7.48 -14.64 -12.51
CA PHE A 292 7.51 -16.08 -12.25
C PHE A 292 7.16 -16.94 -13.48
N GLN A 293 6.86 -16.31 -14.62
CA GLN A 293 6.46 -17.01 -15.84
C GLN A 293 7.60 -17.13 -16.85
N THR A 294 7.70 -18.28 -17.52
CA THR A 294 8.60 -18.49 -18.65
C THR A 294 8.02 -17.91 -19.94
N GLU A 295 8.87 -17.56 -20.92
CA GLU A 295 8.46 -16.89 -22.17
C GLU A 295 7.32 -17.61 -22.91
N ASN A 296 7.30 -18.95 -22.90
CA ASN A 296 6.26 -19.74 -23.54
C ASN A 296 4.87 -19.69 -22.85
N GLN A 297 4.77 -19.13 -21.64
CA GLN A 297 3.54 -19.11 -20.83
C GLN A 297 2.66 -17.88 -21.10
N TYR A 298 3.16 -16.87 -21.82
CA TYR A 298 2.41 -15.65 -22.12
C TYR A 298 2.57 -15.23 -23.58
N THR A 299 1.70 -14.33 -24.04
CA THR A 299 1.57 -14.04 -25.48
C THR A 299 2.81 -13.39 -26.06
N MET A 300 3.33 -12.35 -25.43
CA MET A 300 4.53 -11.64 -25.89
C MET A 300 5.77 -12.53 -25.85
N GLY A 301 5.92 -13.41 -24.86
CA GLY A 301 7.07 -14.30 -24.78
C GLY A 301 7.07 -15.34 -25.90
N ARG A 302 5.92 -15.94 -26.22
CA ARG A 302 5.78 -16.81 -27.41
C ARG A 302 6.07 -16.07 -28.71
N GLN A 303 5.70 -14.79 -28.81
CA GLN A 303 6.03 -13.96 -29.97
C GLN A 303 7.52 -13.65 -30.05
N LEU A 304 8.19 -13.44 -28.91
CA LEU A 304 9.64 -13.28 -28.86
C LEU A 304 10.36 -14.55 -29.31
N ASP A 305 9.89 -15.72 -28.90
CA ASP A 305 10.46 -17.00 -29.32
C ASP A 305 10.28 -17.24 -30.84
N ASP A 306 9.09 -17.00 -31.40
CA ASP A 306 8.88 -17.04 -32.86
C ASP A 306 9.82 -16.08 -33.61
N LEU A 307 10.01 -14.86 -33.08
CA LEU A 307 10.93 -13.90 -33.65
C LEU A 307 12.39 -14.38 -33.59
N LYS A 308 12.83 -14.98 -32.47
CA LYS A 308 14.18 -15.56 -32.35
C LYS A 308 14.39 -16.68 -33.39
N ASP A 309 13.42 -17.56 -33.58
CA ASP A 309 13.50 -18.64 -34.56
C ASP A 309 13.58 -18.11 -36.01
N ARG A 310 12.79 -17.07 -36.30
CA ARG A 310 12.82 -16.38 -37.60
C ARG A 310 14.14 -15.66 -37.84
N ILE A 311 14.70 -15.01 -36.82
CA ILE A 311 16.02 -14.37 -36.88
C ILE A 311 17.08 -15.44 -37.19
N SER A 312 17.11 -16.55 -36.45
CA SER A 312 18.08 -17.63 -36.68
C SER A 312 17.97 -18.21 -38.09
N SER A 313 16.75 -18.38 -38.61
CA SER A 313 16.51 -18.85 -39.98
C SER A 313 17.02 -17.86 -41.03
N PHE A 314 16.87 -16.56 -40.78
CA PHE A 314 17.37 -15.51 -41.67
C PHE A 314 18.90 -15.43 -41.65
N GLU A 315 19.53 -15.53 -40.48
CA GLU A 315 20.99 -15.58 -40.33
C GLU A 315 21.59 -16.75 -41.12
N LYS A 316 21.03 -17.96 -40.98
CA LYS A 316 21.45 -19.14 -41.76
C LYS A 316 21.36 -18.88 -43.26
N ARG A 317 20.30 -18.20 -43.71
CA ARG A 317 20.13 -17.85 -45.12
C ARG A 317 21.15 -16.82 -45.59
N LEU A 318 21.49 -15.83 -44.76
CA LEU A 318 22.53 -14.84 -45.09
C LEU A 318 23.88 -15.50 -45.29
N VAL A 319 24.26 -16.45 -44.42
CA VAL A 319 25.50 -17.23 -44.57
C VAL A 319 25.53 -18.00 -45.90
N GLN A 320 24.42 -18.66 -46.27
CA GLN A 320 24.33 -19.36 -47.56
C GLN A 320 24.45 -18.42 -48.77
N VAL A 321 23.92 -17.20 -48.66
CA VAL A 321 24.02 -16.18 -49.71
C VAL A 321 25.45 -15.67 -49.82
N GLU A 322 26.10 -15.41 -48.69
CA GLU A 322 27.51 -15.04 -48.61
C GLU A 322 28.40 -16.13 -49.24
N ASP A 323 28.22 -17.40 -48.86
CA ASP A 323 28.95 -18.54 -49.45
C ASP A 323 28.78 -18.62 -50.97
N ARG A 324 27.55 -18.37 -51.46
CA ARG A 324 27.27 -18.36 -52.90
C ARG A 324 28.00 -17.21 -53.59
N TYR A 325 28.01 -16.02 -53.01
CA TYR A 325 28.74 -14.88 -53.57
C TYR A 325 30.25 -15.12 -53.55
N TRP A 326 30.81 -15.70 -52.49
CA TRP A 326 32.22 -16.11 -52.46
C TRP A 326 32.56 -17.11 -53.57
N ARG A 327 31.70 -18.11 -53.82
CA ARG A 327 31.89 -19.06 -54.92
C ARG A 327 31.84 -18.38 -56.29
N GLN A 328 30.89 -17.47 -56.51
CA GLN A 328 30.77 -16.72 -57.76
C GLN A 328 31.95 -15.78 -57.98
N PHE A 329 32.39 -15.08 -56.94
CA PHE A 329 33.56 -14.21 -56.97
C PHE A 329 34.83 -15.00 -57.27
N THR A 330 35.06 -16.12 -56.57
CA THR A 330 36.21 -17.01 -56.83
C THR A 330 36.19 -17.58 -58.26
N ALA A 331 35.00 -17.95 -58.77
CA ALA A 331 34.87 -18.43 -60.15
C ALA A 331 35.17 -17.34 -61.17
N MET A 332 34.73 -16.11 -60.90
CA MET A 332 35.02 -14.93 -61.71
C MET A 332 36.52 -14.62 -61.72
N GLU A 333 37.18 -14.62 -60.55
CA GLU A 333 38.64 -14.43 -60.45
C GLU A 333 39.39 -15.50 -61.25
N LYS A 334 39.01 -16.77 -61.12
CA LYS A 334 39.60 -17.86 -61.92
C LYS A 334 39.36 -17.68 -63.42
N ALA A 335 38.19 -17.22 -63.82
CA ALA A 335 37.88 -16.94 -65.22
C ALA A 335 38.72 -15.78 -65.77
N ILE A 336 38.88 -14.68 -65.00
CA ILE A 336 39.74 -13.55 -65.33
C ILE A 336 41.20 -13.99 -65.44
N GLN A 337 41.70 -14.80 -64.49
CA GLN A 337 43.07 -15.33 -64.56
C GLN A 337 43.28 -16.17 -65.82
N ARG A 338 42.33 -17.04 -66.18
CA ARG A 338 42.39 -17.83 -67.42
C ARG A 338 42.32 -16.94 -68.67
N ALA A 339 41.47 -15.92 -68.69
CA ALA A 339 41.38 -14.97 -69.79
C ALA A 339 42.68 -14.17 -69.97
N ASN A 340 43.31 -13.74 -68.87
CA ASN A 340 44.62 -13.10 -68.89
C ASN A 340 45.72 -14.05 -69.40
N GLN A 341 45.72 -15.31 -68.97
CA GLN A 341 46.63 -16.33 -69.49
C GLN A 341 46.43 -16.58 -71.00
N GLN A 342 45.20 -16.64 -71.47
CA GLN A 342 44.88 -16.75 -72.91
C GLN A 342 45.31 -15.52 -73.69
N SER A 343 45.08 -14.31 -73.15
CA SER A 343 45.53 -13.06 -73.76
C SER A 343 47.06 -12.99 -73.87
N MET A 344 47.78 -13.42 -72.83
CA MET A 344 49.24 -13.53 -72.85
C MET A 344 49.72 -14.58 -73.86
N TYR A 345 49.08 -15.74 -73.94
CA TYR A 345 49.39 -16.78 -74.93
C TYR A 345 49.20 -16.24 -76.37
N LEU A 346 48.10 -15.55 -76.63
CA LEU A 346 47.84 -14.88 -77.91
C LEU A 346 48.87 -13.79 -78.20
N MET A 347 49.22 -12.93 -77.23
CA MET A 347 50.29 -11.94 -77.41
C MET A 347 51.64 -12.59 -77.72
N GLN A 348 51.96 -13.74 -77.13
CA GLN A 348 53.21 -14.43 -77.36
C GLN A 348 53.24 -15.11 -78.74
N GLN A 349 52.09 -15.62 -79.21
CA GLN A 349 51.94 -16.20 -80.55
C GLN A 349 51.90 -15.15 -81.67
N PHE A 350 51.36 -13.95 -81.40
CA PHE A 350 51.29 -12.84 -82.36
C PHE A 350 52.46 -11.84 -82.26
N GLY A 351 53.19 -11.81 -81.15
CA GLY A 351 54.32 -10.91 -80.90
C GLY A 351 55.71 -11.55 -80.99
N GLY A 352 55.80 -12.88 -81.06
CA GLY A 352 57.06 -13.63 -81.27
C GLY A 352 57.37 -14.00 -82.72
N GLY A 353 56.56 -13.54 -83.67
CA GLY A 353 56.75 -13.76 -85.11
C GLY A 353 57.06 -12.46 -85.84
N MET A 354 58.30 -11.98 -85.70
CA MET A 354 58.99 -11.15 -86.69
C MET A 354 60.37 -11.73 -86.94
#